data_AF-A0A0P1FF62-F1
#
_entry.id   AF-A0A0P1FF62-F1
#
_cell.length_a   1.000
_cell.length_b   1.000
_cell.length_c   1.000
_cell.angle_alpha   90.00
_cell.angle_beta   90.00
_cell.angle_gamma   90.00
#
_symmetry.space_group_name_H-M   'P 1'
#
loop_
_entity.id
_entity.type
_entity.pdbx_description
1 polymer ?
#
loop_
_entity_poly.entity_id
_entity_poly.type
_entity_poly.pdbx_seq_one_letter_code
_entity_poly.pdbx_strand_id
1 'polypeptide(L)'
;MLQLLAILGITLVGAMVFDLSSDEEGNDSSEDDPSEEDFGDVQIDPEILPIDDILLGTEGDDDLTTAPDDAQSIFTASESLEDHVNDDAETVSALEGDDEIEIGNGDQAFGGPGSDIFVANYSFENGLGAAVVEDFEPETETIALRIGGAPSNALPDHETFNLEDDIEVEESQEAGTTIFVEGEAACELPDVTGLTVVWAQNEVSPDHIMDSNQTFFNLDGTPFDGVRNDIDVVVYRFYNYSS
;
A
#
# COMPACT_ATOMS: atom_id res chain seq x y z
N MET A 1 44.00 41.39 -5.53
CA MET A 1 42.91 42.40 -5.50
C MET A 1 41.74 41.70 -4.80
N LEU A 2 41.61 41.69 -3.47
CA LEU A 2 41.19 42.72 -2.51
C LEU A 2 39.97 43.57 -2.92
N GLN A 3 38.81 43.26 -2.32
CA GLN A 3 37.66 44.08 -1.87
C GLN A 3 36.52 43.07 -1.59
N LEU A 4 36.05 42.73 -0.38
CA LEU A 4 35.76 43.40 0.90
C LEU A 4 34.70 44.52 0.83
N LEU A 5 33.46 44.17 1.19
CA LEU A 5 32.44 44.92 1.96
C LEU A 5 31.19 43.99 2.03
N ALA A 6 30.71 43.41 3.13
CA ALA A 6 30.31 43.91 4.46
C ALA A 6 29.26 45.03 4.41
N ILE A 7 28.03 44.76 4.89
CA ILE A 7 27.27 45.59 5.87
C ILE A 7 25.80 45.11 6.09
N LEU A 8 25.48 44.90 7.38
CA LEU A 8 24.22 45.00 8.15
C LEU A 8 22.91 44.38 7.59
N GLY A 9 22.10 43.60 8.33
CA GLY A 9 21.85 43.56 9.78
C GLY A 9 20.55 44.28 10.11
N ILE A 10 19.51 43.57 10.58
CA ILE A 10 18.49 44.00 11.57
C ILE A 10 17.79 42.74 12.11
N THR A 11 17.99 42.53 13.41
CA THR A 11 17.20 41.74 14.35
C THR A 11 15.81 42.35 14.56
N LEU A 12 14.75 41.54 14.61
CA LEU A 12 13.55 41.89 15.38
C LEU A 12 13.08 40.68 16.20
N VAL A 13 13.18 40.85 17.52
CA VAL A 13 12.59 40.02 18.56
C VAL A 13 11.14 40.48 18.73
N GLY A 14 10.20 39.52 18.78
CA GLY A 14 8.79 39.77 19.08
C GLY A 14 8.21 38.64 19.90
N ALA A 15 8.59 38.57 21.17
CA ALA A 15 7.86 37.80 22.18
C ALA A 15 6.58 38.58 22.54
N MET A 16 5.41 37.97 22.33
CA MET A 16 4.16 38.43 22.94
C MET A 16 3.69 37.37 23.92
N VAL A 17 3.92 37.67 25.20
CA VAL A 17 3.22 37.10 26.34
C VAL A 17 2.02 38.01 26.58
N PHE A 18 0.81 37.45 26.57
CA PHE A 18 -0.35 38.06 27.18
C PHE A 18 -1.01 37.07 28.13
N ASP A 19 -1.52 37.65 29.19
CA ASP A 19 -1.58 37.12 30.53
C ASP A 19 -3.02 37.22 31.05
N LEU A 20 -3.35 36.25 31.90
CA LEU A 20 -4.28 36.27 33.02
C LEU A 20 -5.75 36.75 32.87
N SER A 21 -6.60 35.78 33.17
CA SER A 21 -7.64 35.80 34.22
C SER A 21 -9.05 36.32 33.91
N SER A 22 -10.01 35.43 34.13
CA SER A 22 -11.26 35.73 34.83
C SER A 22 -11.71 34.49 35.59
N ASP A 23 -11.56 34.55 36.92
CA ASP A 23 -12.24 33.71 37.89
C ASP A 23 -13.75 33.95 37.83
N GLU A 24 -14.58 32.92 38.03
CA GLU A 24 -15.65 32.98 39.04
C GLU A 24 -16.17 31.58 39.41
N GLU A 25 -16.19 31.35 40.73
CA GLU A 25 -16.67 30.16 41.42
C GLU A 25 -18.19 30.02 41.34
N GLY A 26 -18.70 28.78 41.41
CA GLY A 26 -20.15 28.55 41.42
C GLY A 26 -20.57 27.11 41.68
N ASN A 27 -20.13 26.56 42.81
CA ASN A 27 -20.73 25.48 43.60
C ASN A 27 -22.18 25.08 43.24
N ASP A 28 -22.42 23.84 42.81
CA ASP A 28 -23.54 23.08 43.38
C ASP A 28 -23.28 21.57 43.38
N SER A 29 -23.62 21.00 44.53
CA SER A 29 -23.51 19.60 44.88
C SER A 29 -24.81 18.89 44.51
N SER A 30 -24.75 17.91 43.61
CA SER A 30 -25.72 16.83 43.57
C SER A 30 -24.99 15.50 43.50
N GLU A 31 -25.15 14.73 44.57
CA GLU A 31 -24.86 13.30 44.63
C GLU A 31 -25.83 12.61 43.65
N ASP A 32 -25.40 12.40 42.41
CA ASP A 32 -26.09 11.50 41.49
C ASP A 32 -25.33 10.17 41.42
N ASP A 33 -26.06 9.17 41.89
CA ASP A 33 -25.84 7.74 41.84
C ASP A 33 -25.47 7.30 40.41
N PRO A 34 -24.29 6.70 40.13
CA PRO A 34 -24.09 6.00 38.88
C PRO A 34 -24.82 4.66 39.02
N SER A 35 -26.15 4.69 38.83
CA SER A 35 -26.88 3.50 38.44
C SER A 35 -26.17 2.92 37.23
N GLU A 36 -25.76 1.66 37.37
CA GLU A 36 -25.19 0.81 36.34
C GLU A 36 -25.73 1.20 34.96
N GLU A 37 -24.90 1.86 34.16
CA GLU A 37 -25.15 1.93 32.72
C GLU A 37 -25.07 0.49 32.24
N ASP A 38 -26.26 -0.10 32.16
CA ASP A 38 -26.63 -1.06 31.14
C ASP A 38 -25.86 -0.69 29.88
N PHE A 39 -24.78 -1.41 29.62
CA PHE A 39 -24.25 -1.60 28.27
C PHE A 39 -25.32 -2.38 27.50
N GLY A 40 -26.49 -1.76 27.33
CA GLY A 40 -27.41 -2.09 26.28
C GLY A 40 -26.57 -2.04 25.04
N ASP A 41 -26.56 -3.16 24.34
CA ASP A 41 -25.86 -3.41 23.08
C ASP A 41 -25.50 -2.08 22.44
N VAL A 42 -24.19 -1.78 22.37
CA VAL A 42 -23.72 -0.79 21.40
C VAL A 42 -24.24 -1.34 20.07
N GLN A 43 -25.40 -0.85 19.67
CA GLN A 43 -25.86 -0.95 18.31
C GLN A 43 -24.79 -0.15 17.58
N ILE A 44 -23.82 -0.91 17.06
CA ILE A 44 -22.94 -0.42 16.00
C ILE A 44 -23.91 0.18 15.01
N ASP A 45 -23.89 1.50 14.93
CA ASP A 45 -24.65 2.23 13.95
C ASP A 45 -24.18 1.68 12.59
N PRO A 46 -25.03 0.98 11.83
CA PRO A 46 -24.63 0.43 10.54
C PRO A 46 -24.47 1.53 9.48
N GLU A 47 -24.36 2.81 9.87
CA GLU A 47 -23.76 3.86 9.06
C GLU A 47 -22.21 3.79 9.03
N ILE A 48 -21.61 2.63 9.36
CA ILE A 48 -20.39 2.20 8.68
C ILE A 48 -20.78 2.12 7.20
N LEU A 49 -20.14 2.94 6.37
CA LEU A 49 -20.26 2.90 4.90
C LEU A 49 -20.37 1.44 4.45
N PRO A 50 -21.26 1.09 3.51
CA PRO A 50 -21.23 -0.25 2.96
C PRO A 50 -19.84 -0.41 2.36
N ILE A 51 -19.03 -1.27 2.98
CA ILE A 51 -17.87 -1.83 2.31
C ILE A 51 -18.53 -2.83 1.38
N ASP A 52 -18.91 -2.35 0.19
CA ASP A 52 -19.54 -3.17 -0.82
C ASP A 52 -18.49 -4.23 -1.20
N ASP A 53 -18.76 -5.45 -0.72
CA ASP A 53 -18.18 -6.74 -1.09
C ASP A 53 -16.65 -6.92 -1.00
N ILE A 54 -16.15 -7.17 0.23
CA ILE A 54 -14.87 -7.85 0.43
C ILE A 54 -15.05 -9.36 0.19
N LEU A 55 -14.29 -9.92 -0.75
CA LEU A 55 -14.16 -11.37 -0.94
C LEU A 55 -12.81 -11.86 -0.42
N LEU A 56 -12.85 -12.84 0.50
CA LEU A 56 -11.68 -13.45 1.12
C LEU A 56 -11.51 -14.90 0.64
N GLY A 57 -10.26 -15.32 0.42
CA GLY A 57 -9.88 -16.72 0.31
C GLY A 57 -10.06 -17.51 1.62
N THR A 58 -9.91 -18.82 1.52
CA THR A 58 -9.94 -19.83 2.58
C THR A 58 -8.73 -20.75 2.48
N GLU A 59 -8.60 -21.73 3.37
CA GLU A 59 -7.52 -22.73 3.27
C GLU A 59 -7.60 -23.52 1.94
N GLY A 60 -6.51 -23.53 1.17
CA GLY A 60 -6.36 -24.20 -0.13
C GLY A 60 -6.72 -23.34 -1.35
N ASP A 61 -6.30 -23.78 -2.54
CA ASP A 61 -6.54 -23.07 -3.81
C ASP A 61 -8.01 -22.65 -4.01
N ASP A 62 -8.25 -21.34 -4.07
CA ASP A 62 -9.56 -20.73 -4.27
C ASP A 62 -9.72 -20.06 -5.64
N ASP A 63 -10.98 -19.97 -6.08
CA ASP A 63 -11.41 -19.22 -7.27
C ASP A 63 -12.37 -18.12 -6.80
N LEU A 64 -11.86 -16.89 -6.71
CA LEU A 64 -12.59 -15.71 -6.23
C LEU A 64 -13.11 -14.91 -7.43
N THR A 65 -14.43 -14.71 -7.49
CA THR A 65 -15.06 -13.93 -8.58
C THR A 65 -16.26 -13.12 -8.07
N THR A 66 -16.37 -11.85 -8.46
CA THR A 66 -17.51 -10.95 -8.19
C THR A 66 -18.72 -11.18 -9.09
N ALA A 67 -19.80 -10.44 -8.81
CA ALA A 67 -20.89 -10.25 -9.74
C ALA A 67 -20.55 -9.13 -10.77
N PRO A 68 -21.04 -9.23 -12.02
CA PRO A 68 -20.65 -8.34 -13.12
C PRO A 68 -21.17 -6.89 -13.07
N ASP A 69 -21.70 -6.41 -11.94
CA ASP A 69 -22.34 -5.08 -11.82
C ASP A 69 -21.79 -4.25 -10.63
N ASP A 70 -20.69 -4.67 -10.00
CA ASP A 70 -20.13 -3.99 -8.82
C ASP A 70 -19.12 -2.93 -9.24
N ALA A 71 -19.35 -1.67 -8.84
CA ALA A 71 -18.60 -0.53 -9.38
C ALA A 71 -17.16 -0.42 -8.84
N GLN A 72 -16.91 -0.98 -7.65
CA GLN A 72 -15.61 -1.13 -7.01
C GLN A 72 -15.71 -2.30 -6.02
N SER A 73 -14.80 -3.26 -6.13
CA SER A 73 -14.72 -4.41 -5.22
C SER A 73 -13.30 -4.54 -4.66
N ILE A 74 -13.20 -5.09 -3.45
CA ILE A 74 -11.91 -5.40 -2.81
C ILE A 74 -11.79 -6.92 -2.71
N PHE A 75 -10.73 -7.48 -3.30
CA PHE A 75 -10.44 -8.89 -3.24
C PHE A 75 -9.16 -9.13 -2.48
N THR A 76 -9.12 -10.17 -1.67
CA THR A 76 -7.86 -10.66 -1.14
C THR A 76 -7.84 -12.17 -1.14
N ALA A 77 -6.76 -12.74 -1.68
CA ALA A 77 -6.48 -14.16 -1.61
C ALA A 77 -6.18 -14.64 -0.18
N SER A 78 -5.87 -13.69 0.72
CA SER A 78 -5.53 -13.97 2.11
C SER A 78 -6.72 -14.46 2.96
N GLU A 79 -6.46 -15.42 3.86
CA GLU A 79 -7.45 -15.91 4.85
C GLU A 79 -7.89 -14.84 5.85
N SER A 80 -7.09 -13.78 5.99
CA SER A 80 -7.32 -12.65 6.87
C SER A 80 -6.70 -11.39 6.29
N LEU A 81 -7.33 -10.24 6.50
CA LEU A 81 -6.73 -8.93 6.21
C LEU A 81 -5.44 -8.68 7.02
N GLU A 82 -5.20 -9.45 8.09
CA GLU A 82 -3.96 -9.39 8.88
C GLU A 82 -2.85 -10.30 8.33
N ASP A 83 -3.18 -11.21 7.40
CA ASP A 83 -2.28 -12.24 6.88
C ASP A 83 -2.17 -12.17 5.36
N HIS A 84 -1.48 -11.13 4.87
CA HIS A 84 -1.42 -10.74 3.46
C HIS A 84 -0.79 -11.76 2.49
N VAL A 85 -0.31 -12.91 2.98
CA VAL A 85 0.29 -13.99 2.16
C VAL A 85 -0.08 -15.33 2.79
N ASN A 86 -1.02 -16.06 2.20
CA ASN A 86 -1.30 -17.45 2.54
C ASN A 86 -0.29 -18.40 1.84
N ASP A 87 -0.26 -19.67 2.26
CA ASP A 87 0.68 -20.70 1.77
C ASP A 87 0.11 -21.53 0.59
N ASP A 88 -0.98 -21.06 -0.04
CA ASP A 88 -1.67 -21.69 -1.15
C ASP A 88 -1.71 -20.74 -2.37
N ALA A 89 -2.12 -21.25 -3.53
CA ALA A 89 -2.14 -20.46 -4.77
C ALA A 89 -3.58 -20.26 -5.25
N GLU A 90 -3.98 -19.00 -5.37
CA GLU A 90 -5.35 -18.63 -5.73
C GLU A 90 -5.48 -18.09 -7.15
N THR A 91 -6.72 -18.07 -7.64
CA THR A 91 -7.11 -17.32 -8.83
C THR A 91 -8.18 -16.31 -8.47
N VAL A 92 -7.94 -15.04 -8.77
CA VAL A 92 -8.83 -13.91 -8.46
C VAL A 92 -9.26 -13.23 -9.76
N SER A 93 -10.55 -12.97 -9.92
CA SER A 93 -11.10 -12.25 -11.09
C SER A 93 -12.13 -11.21 -10.67
N ALA A 94 -11.86 -9.94 -10.99
CA ALA A 94 -12.67 -8.81 -10.52
C ALA A 94 -13.80 -8.35 -11.47
N LEU A 95 -13.75 -8.78 -12.73
CA LEU A 95 -14.75 -8.54 -13.77
C LEU A 95 -14.78 -7.07 -14.25
N GLU A 96 -15.95 -6.44 -14.39
CA GLU A 96 -16.05 -5.04 -14.83
C GLU A 96 -16.14 -4.15 -13.59
N GLY A 97 -15.31 -3.12 -13.47
CA GLY A 97 -15.24 -2.28 -12.27
C GLY A 97 -13.90 -1.59 -12.15
N ASP A 98 -13.77 -0.60 -11.25
CA ASP A 98 -12.45 -0.12 -10.83
C ASP A 98 -12.13 -0.84 -9.50
N ASP A 99 -11.32 -1.89 -9.54
CA ASP A 99 -11.16 -2.84 -8.44
C ASP A 99 -9.79 -2.75 -7.74
N GLU A 100 -9.75 -3.11 -6.45
CA GLU A 100 -8.50 -3.35 -5.72
C GLU A 100 -8.34 -4.85 -5.45
N ILE A 101 -7.26 -5.44 -5.96
CA ILE A 101 -7.02 -6.88 -5.93
C ILE A 101 -5.71 -7.16 -5.19
N GLU A 102 -5.80 -7.79 -4.04
CA GLU A 102 -4.67 -8.20 -3.23
C GLU A 102 -4.34 -9.69 -3.45
N ILE A 103 -3.10 -9.95 -3.86
CA ILE A 103 -2.58 -11.28 -4.18
C ILE A 103 -1.22 -11.52 -3.53
N GLY A 104 -0.92 -12.77 -3.22
CA GLY A 104 0.33 -13.26 -2.67
C GLY A 104 1.22 -13.99 -3.70
N ASN A 105 2.26 -14.64 -3.21
CA ASN A 105 3.13 -15.50 -4.01
C ASN A 105 2.36 -16.66 -4.65
N GLY A 106 2.50 -16.86 -5.95
CA GLY A 106 1.89 -18.00 -6.68
C GLY A 106 0.47 -17.74 -7.20
N ASP A 107 -0.17 -16.68 -6.73
CA ASP A 107 -1.52 -16.30 -7.14
C ASP A 107 -1.59 -15.78 -8.57
N GLN A 108 -2.78 -15.89 -9.16
CA GLN A 108 -3.13 -15.30 -10.44
C GLN A 108 -4.29 -14.30 -10.27
N ALA A 109 -4.14 -13.11 -10.81
CA ALA A 109 -5.18 -12.08 -10.82
C ALA A 109 -5.59 -11.66 -12.24
N PHE A 110 -6.88 -11.39 -12.39
CA PHE A 110 -7.51 -10.76 -13.53
C PHE A 110 -8.31 -9.54 -13.06
N GLY A 111 -7.91 -8.35 -13.48
CA GLY A 111 -8.65 -7.11 -13.23
C GLY A 111 -9.97 -7.11 -14.00
N GLY A 112 -9.85 -7.36 -15.30
CA GLY A 112 -10.94 -7.18 -16.24
C GLY A 112 -11.08 -5.72 -16.67
N PRO A 113 -12.23 -5.31 -17.25
CA PRO A 113 -12.37 -3.96 -17.77
C PRO A 113 -12.51 -2.90 -16.66
N GLY A 114 -11.52 -2.01 -16.54
CA GLY A 114 -11.60 -0.83 -15.67
C GLY A 114 -10.24 -0.20 -15.36
N SER A 115 -10.19 0.58 -14.28
CA SER A 115 -8.96 1.12 -13.71
C SER A 115 -8.66 0.41 -12.39
N ASP A 116 -7.99 -0.74 -12.50
CA ASP A 116 -7.70 -1.63 -11.39
C ASP A 116 -6.36 -1.33 -10.70
N ILE A 117 -6.29 -1.68 -9.42
CA ILE A 117 -5.10 -1.60 -8.59
C ILE A 117 -4.78 -3.00 -8.08
N PHE A 118 -3.60 -3.50 -8.44
CA PHE A 118 -3.11 -4.78 -7.94
C PHE A 118 -2.14 -4.55 -6.79
N VAL A 119 -2.39 -5.21 -5.67
CA VAL A 119 -1.53 -5.24 -4.51
C VAL A 119 -0.87 -6.61 -4.44
N ALA A 120 0.35 -6.71 -4.95
CA ALA A 120 1.12 -7.95 -4.91
C ALA A 120 1.98 -8.00 -3.65
N ASN A 121 1.70 -8.93 -2.76
CA ASN A 121 2.46 -9.18 -1.54
C ASN A 121 3.51 -10.27 -1.79
N TYR A 122 4.78 -9.90 -1.74
CA TYR A 122 5.90 -10.80 -1.93
C TYR A 122 6.58 -11.16 -0.59
N SER A 123 6.67 -12.46 -0.33
CA SER A 123 7.36 -13.09 0.80
C SER A 123 8.46 -14.05 0.33
N PHE A 124 9.67 -13.85 0.84
CA PHE A 124 10.82 -14.73 0.57
C PHE A 124 10.68 -16.15 1.14
N GLU A 125 9.79 -16.33 2.12
CA GLU A 125 9.59 -17.63 2.75
C GLU A 125 8.56 -18.49 2.01
N ASN A 126 7.74 -17.86 1.17
CA ASN A 126 6.68 -18.51 0.42
C ASN A 126 7.23 -19.02 -0.93
N GLY A 127 7.48 -20.32 -1.01
CA GLY A 127 8.11 -20.97 -2.16
C GLY A 127 7.19 -21.23 -3.35
N LEU A 128 6.04 -20.56 -3.45
CA LEU A 128 5.04 -20.76 -4.52
C LEU A 128 5.41 -20.07 -5.83
N GLY A 129 6.33 -19.11 -5.80
CA GLY A 129 6.79 -18.37 -6.97
C GLY A 129 6.27 -16.93 -7.00
N ALA A 130 6.27 -16.32 -8.18
CA ALA A 130 5.78 -14.97 -8.38
C ALA A 130 4.25 -14.90 -8.32
N ALA A 131 3.71 -13.77 -7.89
CA ALA A 131 2.34 -13.40 -8.20
C ALA A 131 2.23 -13.11 -9.72
N VAL A 132 1.12 -13.47 -10.35
CA VAL A 132 0.90 -13.29 -11.79
C VAL A 132 -0.32 -12.39 -12.00
N VAL A 133 -0.17 -11.30 -12.75
CA VAL A 133 -1.29 -10.46 -13.18
C VAL A 133 -1.45 -10.62 -14.69
N GLU A 134 -2.53 -11.25 -15.12
CA GLU A 134 -2.67 -11.83 -16.47
C GLU A 134 -3.17 -10.83 -17.53
N ASP A 135 -3.92 -9.79 -17.14
CA ASP A 135 -4.56 -8.84 -18.06
C ASP A 135 -4.20 -7.38 -17.82
N PHE A 136 -3.03 -7.11 -17.22
CA PHE A 136 -2.60 -5.77 -16.83
C PHE A 136 -2.59 -4.75 -18.00
N GLU A 137 -3.29 -3.63 -17.83
CA GLU A 137 -3.36 -2.50 -18.76
C GLU A 137 -2.58 -1.27 -18.22
N PRO A 138 -1.32 -1.06 -18.62
CA PRO A 138 -0.46 0.01 -18.06
C PRO A 138 -0.97 1.44 -18.32
N GLU A 139 -1.93 1.64 -19.23
CA GLU A 139 -2.50 2.98 -19.45
C GLU A 139 -3.53 3.37 -18.38
N THR A 140 -4.08 2.41 -17.63
CA THR A 140 -5.25 2.60 -16.76
C THR A 140 -5.10 1.97 -15.39
N GLU A 141 -4.13 1.08 -15.20
CA GLU A 141 -3.98 0.26 -13.99
C GLU A 141 -2.63 0.51 -13.30
N THR A 142 -2.48 0.05 -12.07
CA THR A 142 -1.22 0.19 -11.31
C THR A 142 -0.97 -1.01 -10.42
N ILE A 143 0.31 -1.36 -10.26
CA ILE A 143 0.74 -2.41 -9.31
C ILE A 143 1.51 -1.80 -8.14
N ALA A 144 1.06 -2.14 -6.94
CA ALA A 144 1.78 -1.99 -5.68
C ALA A 144 2.44 -3.32 -5.30
N LEU A 145 3.74 -3.46 -5.58
CA LEU A 145 4.52 -4.62 -5.14
C LEU A 145 5.07 -4.38 -3.73
N ARG A 146 4.43 -5.01 -2.75
CA ARG A 146 4.81 -5.00 -1.33
C ARG A 146 5.84 -6.08 -1.08
N ILE A 147 7.06 -5.66 -0.74
CA ILE A 147 8.11 -6.57 -0.30
C ILE A 147 8.07 -6.68 1.22
N GLY A 148 7.88 -7.90 1.71
CA GLY A 148 7.76 -8.20 3.13
C GLY A 148 6.30 -8.27 3.60
N GLY A 149 6.06 -9.00 4.69
CA GLY A 149 4.72 -9.31 5.19
C GLY A 149 4.69 -10.45 6.21
N ALA A 150 5.64 -11.39 6.14
CA ALA A 150 5.89 -12.39 7.19
C ALA A 150 6.38 -11.72 8.50
N PRO A 151 6.18 -12.34 9.70
CA PRO A 151 6.37 -11.71 11.01
C PRO A 151 7.72 -11.01 11.11
N SER A 152 7.84 -10.04 12.04
CA SER A 152 8.92 -9.05 12.35
C SER A 152 10.41 -9.41 12.18
N ASN A 153 10.73 -10.57 11.62
CA ASN A 153 12.02 -11.20 11.41
C ASN A 153 12.27 -11.69 9.97
N ALA A 154 11.31 -11.62 9.04
CA ALA A 154 11.40 -12.24 7.70
C ALA A 154 12.41 -11.57 6.76
N LEU A 155 12.66 -10.27 6.96
CA LEU A 155 13.81 -9.58 6.41
C LEU A 155 14.66 -9.09 7.58
N PRO A 156 15.97 -9.41 7.65
CA PRO A 156 16.80 -8.79 8.66
C PRO A 156 16.67 -7.28 8.52
N ASP A 157 16.32 -6.60 9.62
CA ASP A 157 16.37 -5.15 9.75
C ASP A 157 17.82 -4.68 9.54
N HIS A 158 18.26 -4.69 8.29
CA HIS A 158 19.52 -4.12 7.90
C HIS A 158 19.36 -2.61 8.08
N GLU A 159 20.32 -1.99 8.76
CA GLU A 159 20.26 -0.56 9.12
C GLU A 159 20.18 0.39 7.89
N THR A 160 20.23 -0.16 6.68
CA THR A 160 19.87 0.51 5.42
C THR A 160 19.23 -0.50 4.46
N PHE A 161 17.91 -0.66 4.50
CA PHE A 161 17.17 -1.32 3.42
C PHE A 161 17.24 -0.42 2.19
N ASN A 162 17.88 -0.88 1.12
CA ASN A 162 18.01 -0.14 -0.14
C ASN A 162 17.68 -1.09 -1.29
N LEU A 163 16.52 -0.88 -1.92
CA LEU A 163 16.04 -1.71 -3.02
C LEU A 163 16.78 -1.47 -4.33
N GLU A 164 17.66 -0.46 -4.42
CA GLU A 164 18.42 -0.11 -5.63
C GLU A 164 19.20 -1.30 -6.22
N ASP A 165 19.79 -2.14 -5.37
CA ASP A 165 20.56 -3.30 -5.82
C ASP A 165 19.75 -4.62 -5.75
N ASP A 166 18.51 -4.55 -5.25
CA ASP A 166 17.70 -5.74 -4.95
C ASP A 166 16.58 -5.96 -5.97
N ILE A 167 16.17 -4.92 -6.71
CA ILE A 167 15.13 -5.02 -7.75
C ILE A 167 15.76 -5.12 -9.13
N GLU A 168 15.37 -6.15 -9.88
CA GLU A 168 15.68 -6.29 -11.30
C GLU A 168 14.39 -6.45 -12.10
N VAL A 169 14.35 -5.89 -13.31
CA VAL A 169 13.22 -6.05 -14.23
C VAL A 169 13.76 -6.67 -15.51
N GLU A 170 13.24 -7.84 -15.86
CA GLU A 170 13.50 -8.47 -17.16
C GLU A 170 12.25 -8.36 -18.03
N GLU A 171 12.44 -7.95 -19.28
CA GLU A 171 11.36 -7.87 -20.27
C GLU A 171 11.69 -8.75 -21.48
N SER A 172 10.68 -9.48 -21.97
CA SER A 172 10.77 -10.33 -23.14
C SER A 172 9.50 -10.25 -23.96
N GLN A 173 9.64 -10.21 -25.29
CA GLN A 173 8.50 -10.25 -26.20
C GLN A 173 7.74 -11.59 -26.19
N GLU A 174 8.34 -12.64 -25.62
CA GLU A 174 7.72 -13.98 -25.54
C GLU A 174 7.08 -14.26 -24.18
N ALA A 175 7.48 -13.55 -23.12
CA ALA A 175 7.09 -13.84 -21.75
C ALA A 175 6.45 -12.63 -21.01
N GLY A 176 6.57 -11.41 -21.54
CA GLY A 176 6.14 -10.19 -20.85
C GLY A 176 7.23 -9.64 -19.93
N THR A 177 6.82 -9.11 -18.78
CA THR A 177 7.70 -8.50 -17.79
C THR A 177 7.76 -9.36 -16.53
N THR A 178 8.96 -9.57 -15.99
CA THR A 178 9.16 -10.18 -14.69
C THR A 178 9.93 -9.23 -13.80
N ILE A 179 9.40 -9.00 -12.60
CA ILE A 179 10.03 -8.21 -11.55
C ILE A 179 10.65 -9.18 -10.56
N PHE A 180 11.96 -9.06 -10.39
CA PHE A 180 12.76 -9.86 -9.46
C PHE A 180 13.09 -9.05 -8.21
N VAL A 181 13.08 -9.73 -7.08
CA VAL A 181 13.54 -9.22 -5.78
C VAL A 181 14.61 -10.17 -5.25
N GLU A 182 15.82 -9.66 -5.02
CA GLU A 182 17.02 -10.45 -4.69
C GLU A 182 17.29 -11.64 -5.64
N GLY A 183 16.87 -11.52 -6.90
CA GLY A 183 17.04 -12.55 -7.93
C GLY A 183 15.96 -13.64 -7.95
N GLU A 184 14.91 -13.52 -7.13
CA GLU A 184 13.72 -14.37 -7.17
C GLU A 184 12.56 -13.62 -7.81
N ALA A 185 11.75 -14.31 -8.62
CA ALA A 185 10.62 -13.69 -9.29
C ALA A 185 9.53 -13.36 -8.25
N ALA A 186 9.15 -12.09 -8.19
CA ALA A 186 8.17 -11.58 -7.24
C ALA A 186 6.82 -11.29 -7.89
N CYS A 187 6.85 -10.74 -9.12
CA CYS A 187 5.65 -10.44 -9.90
C CYS A 187 5.92 -10.68 -11.39
N GLU A 188 4.98 -11.32 -12.07
CA GLU A 188 4.98 -11.60 -13.50
C GLU A 188 3.77 -10.93 -14.17
N LEU A 189 4.04 -10.32 -15.33
CA LEU A 189 3.08 -9.60 -16.16
C LEU A 189 3.17 -10.13 -17.58
N PRO A 190 2.47 -11.23 -17.89
CA PRO A 190 2.51 -11.88 -19.20
C PRO A 190 2.14 -10.91 -20.32
N ASP A 191 2.83 -10.99 -21.45
CA ASP A 191 2.57 -10.19 -22.66
C ASP A 191 2.65 -8.64 -22.51
N VAL A 192 2.99 -8.12 -21.33
CA VAL A 192 3.19 -6.69 -21.07
C VAL A 192 4.68 -6.34 -21.04
N THR A 193 5.08 -5.23 -21.68
CA THR A 193 6.47 -4.72 -21.68
C THR A 193 6.48 -3.19 -21.79
N GLY A 194 7.61 -2.56 -21.50
CA GLY A 194 7.80 -1.12 -21.55
C GLY A 194 7.34 -0.40 -20.29
N LEU A 195 7.38 -1.09 -19.14
CA LEU A 195 6.85 -0.58 -17.88
C LEU A 195 7.82 0.37 -17.18
N THR A 196 7.25 1.38 -16.54
CA THR A 196 7.92 2.28 -15.62
C THR A 196 7.82 1.71 -14.21
N VAL A 197 8.87 0.99 -13.82
CA VAL A 197 9.02 0.43 -12.47
C VAL A 197 9.88 1.37 -11.62
N VAL A 198 9.34 1.76 -10.47
CA VAL A 198 10.03 2.60 -9.47
C VAL A 198 9.98 1.93 -8.11
N TRP A 199 10.79 2.43 -7.18
CA TRP A 199 10.69 2.03 -5.78
C TRP A 199 10.50 3.22 -4.84
N ALA A 200 9.91 2.96 -3.67
CA ALA A 200 9.70 3.93 -2.61
C ALA A 200 10.28 3.42 -1.28
N GLN A 201 10.80 4.34 -0.47
CA GLN A 201 11.37 4.02 0.85
C GLN A 201 10.32 3.64 1.90
N ASN A 202 9.10 4.16 1.75
CA ASN A 202 8.03 3.98 2.72
C ASN A 202 6.83 3.35 2.03
N GLU A 203 5.93 2.84 2.86
CA GLU A 203 4.61 2.36 2.45
C GLU A 203 3.89 3.39 1.58
N VAL A 204 3.29 2.86 0.52
CA VAL A 204 2.42 3.60 -0.39
C VAL A 204 1.02 3.01 -0.22
N SER A 205 0.03 3.85 0.07
CA SER A 205 -1.36 3.40 0.09
C SER A 205 -1.76 3.05 -1.36
N PRO A 206 -2.28 1.84 -1.63
CA PRO A 206 -2.66 1.41 -2.98
C PRO A 206 -3.64 2.39 -3.64
N ASP A 207 -4.73 2.73 -2.95
CA ASP A 207 -5.69 3.78 -3.31
C ASP A 207 -5.08 5.15 -3.62
N HIS A 208 -3.88 5.43 -3.10
CA HIS A 208 -3.27 6.75 -3.10
C HIS A 208 -1.82 6.73 -3.58
N ILE A 209 -1.41 5.77 -4.41
CA ILE A 209 -0.10 5.84 -5.10
C ILE A 209 0.03 7.21 -5.77
N MET A 210 -1.07 7.69 -6.35
CA MET A 210 -1.20 8.99 -7.00
C MET A 210 -1.18 10.19 -6.03
N ASP A 211 -1.70 10.05 -4.80
CA ASP A 211 -1.91 11.15 -3.82
C ASP A 211 -0.87 11.22 -2.69
N SER A 212 0.02 10.23 -2.59
CA SER A 212 1.02 10.15 -1.52
C SER A 212 1.99 11.34 -1.56
N ASN A 213 2.54 11.91 -0.48
CA ASN A 213 3.66 12.89 -0.63
C ASN A 213 5.02 12.19 -0.82
N GLN A 214 5.01 10.96 -1.34
CA GLN A 214 6.20 10.11 -1.40
C GLN A 214 7.16 10.54 -2.50
N THR A 215 8.44 10.25 -2.24
CA THR A 215 9.51 10.35 -3.22
C THR A 215 9.73 8.96 -3.82
N PHE A 216 9.65 8.88 -5.15
CA PHE A 216 9.94 7.68 -5.90
C PHE A 216 11.36 7.74 -6.47
N PHE A 217 11.94 6.56 -6.65
CA PHE A 217 13.28 6.38 -7.18
C PHE A 217 13.23 5.43 -8.36
N ASN A 218 13.99 5.73 -9.40
CA ASN A 218 14.28 4.78 -10.46
C ASN A 218 15.03 3.57 -9.87
N LEU A 219 15.06 2.47 -10.60
CA LEU A 219 15.80 1.26 -10.20
C LEU A 219 17.30 1.53 -9.95
N ASP A 220 17.89 2.52 -10.63
CA ASP A 220 19.28 2.95 -10.41
C ASP A 220 19.48 3.86 -9.17
N GLY A 221 18.46 4.00 -8.32
CA GLY A 221 18.49 4.78 -7.09
C GLY A 221 18.38 6.30 -7.28
N THR A 222 18.31 6.78 -8.53
CA THR A 222 18.11 8.21 -8.79
C THR A 222 16.66 8.63 -8.54
N PRO A 223 16.39 9.88 -8.09
CA PRO A 223 15.01 10.34 -7.94
C PRO A 223 14.25 10.31 -9.26
N PHE A 224 13.03 9.78 -9.25
CA PHE A 224 12.13 9.81 -10.40
C PHE A 224 11.63 11.24 -10.63
N ASP A 225 11.78 11.73 -11.86
CA ASP A 225 11.41 13.09 -12.27
C ASP A 225 10.23 13.16 -13.27
N GLY A 226 9.62 12.00 -13.56
CA GLY A 226 8.41 11.88 -14.38
C GLY A 226 7.13 12.28 -13.65
N VAL A 227 5.98 12.10 -14.32
CA VAL A 227 4.67 12.31 -13.69
C VAL A 227 4.24 11.00 -13.03
N ARG A 228 3.53 11.09 -11.92
CA ARG A 228 3.10 9.90 -11.17
C ARG A 228 2.18 8.97 -11.93
N ASN A 229 1.35 9.54 -12.80
CA ASN A 229 0.48 8.78 -13.69
C ASN A 229 1.24 8.05 -14.79
N ASP A 230 2.57 8.25 -14.89
CA ASP A 230 3.43 7.49 -15.79
C ASP A 230 4.07 6.29 -15.07
N ILE A 231 3.75 6.03 -13.80
CA ILE A 231 4.29 4.91 -13.02
C ILE A 231 3.33 3.72 -13.12
N ASP A 232 3.83 2.60 -13.64
CA ASP A 232 3.05 1.37 -13.78
C ASP A 232 3.18 0.48 -12.54
N VAL A 233 4.40 0.42 -11.98
CA VAL A 233 4.70 -0.42 -10.82
C VAL A 233 5.49 0.34 -9.77
N VAL A 234 5.00 0.30 -8.54
CA VAL A 234 5.71 0.80 -7.36
C VAL A 234 6.10 -0.37 -6.47
N VAL A 235 7.39 -0.53 -6.27
CA VAL A 235 7.94 -1.49 -5.33
C VAL A 235 8.24 -0.79 -4.00
N TYR A 236 7.76 -1.31 -2.89
CA TYR A 236 8.06 -0.73 -1.59
C TYR A 236 8.05 -1.78 -0.47
N ARG A 237 8.67 -1.41 0.66
CA ARG A 237 8.65 -2.25 1.85
C ARG A 237 7.39 -1.99 2.67
N PHE A 238 6.67 -3.04 3.00
CA PHE A 238 5.58 -2.97 3.98
C PHE A 238 6.13 -3.20 5.38
N TYR A 239 5.92 -2.23 6.29
CA TYR A 239 6.33 -2.35 7.69
C TYR A 239 5.19 -2.92 8.51
N ASN A 240 5.16 -4.23 8.71
CA ASN A 240 4.27 -4.82 9.71
C ASN A 240 4.78 -4.46 11.12
N TYR A 241 4.28 -3.36 11.68
CA TYR A 241 4.46 -3.05 13.10
C TYR A 241 3.68 -4.06 13.94
N SER A 242 4.24 -5.23 14.22
CA SER A 242 3.73 -6.06 15.30
C SER A 242 3.99 -5.35 16.63
N SER A 243 2.95 -4.81 17.27
CA SER A 243 2.99 -4.36 18.67
C SER A 243 2.87 -5.53 19.65
#